data_AF-A0A8K0KCU3-F1
#
_entry.id   AF-A0A8K0KCU3-F1
#
_cell.length_a   1.000
_cell.length_b   1.000
_cell.length_c   1.000
_cell.angle_alpha   90.00
_cell.angle_beta   90.00
_cell.angle_gamma   90.00
#
_symmetry.space_group_name_H-M   'P 1'
#
loop_
_entity.id
_entity.type
_entity.pdbx_description
1 polymer ?
#
loop_
_entity_poly.entity_id
_entity_poly.type
_entity_poly.pdbx_seq_one_letter_code
_entity_poly.pdbx_strand_id
1 'polypeptide(L)'
;MKTLVCFAVAALACLFIPHPAIAGDDDHCLWTKPDSKEEVRYAVGETWTTPSCTSTSCIMRDGQPSLATIGCGLISIRPNCHISEPDTSKPYPDCCYKEVCPKN
;
A
#
# COMPACT_ATOMS: atom_id res chain seq x y z
N MET A 1 -53.75 -17.48 6.23
CA MET A 1 -53.95 -18.06 7.57
C MET A 1 -53.30 -19.44 7.63
N LYS A 2 -52.25 -19.59 8.46
CA LYS A 2 -51.74 -20.81 9.14
C LYS A 2 -50.22 -20.67 9.36
N THR A 3 -49.80 -19.90 10.37
CA THR A 3 -49.30 -20.32 11.70
C THR A 3 -47.85 -20.82 11.68
N LEU A 4 -46.99 -20.04 12.37
CA LEU A 4 -45.66 -20.42 12.85
C LEU A 4 -45.70 -21.78 13.56
N VAL A 5 -44.68 -22.61 13.33
CA VAL A 5 -44.31 -23.66 14.28
C VAL A 5 -42.81 -23.55 14.55
N CYS A 6 -42.47 -22.88 15.66
CA CYS A 6 -41.18 -23.01 16.31
C CYS A 6 -41.09 -24.41 16.93
N PHE A 7 -40.33 -25.31 16.31
CA PHE A 7 -39.87 -26.52 16.99
C PHE A 7 -38.56 -26.22 17.71
N ALA A 8 -38.67 -26.06 19.03
CA ALA A 8 -37.55 -26.22 19.93
C ALA A 8 -37.19 -27.71 20.00
N VAL A 9 -35.93 -28.07 19.71
CA VAL A 9 -35.38 -29.37 20.08
C VAL A 9 -34.01 -29.17 20.72
N ALA A 10 -33.97 -29.67 21.95
CA ALA A 10 -32.92 -30.00 22.92
C ALA A 10 -31.43 -29.94 22.53
N ALA A 11 -30.67 -29.55 23.56
CA ALA A 11 -29.23 -29.52 23.72
C ALA A 11 -28.47 -30.79 23.32
N LEU A 12 -27.35 -30.61 22.58
CA LEU A 12 -26.13 -31.41 22.67
C LEU A 12 -25.01 -30.72 21.85
N ALA A 13 -24.01 -30.18 22.54
CA ALA A 13 -22.66 -29.86 22.05
C ALA A 13 -22.51 -29.18 20.67
N CYS A 14 -22.62 -27.84 20.59
CA CYS A 14 -21.95 -27.06 19.54
C CYS A 14 -20.54 -26.66 20.00
N LEU A 15 -19.64 -27.65 20.14
CA LEU A 15 -18.21 -27.40 20.20
C LEU A 15 -17.67 -27.35 18.76
N PHE A 16 -17.21 -26.15 18.35
CA PHE A 16 -16.43 -25.84 17.14
C PHE A 16 -17.14 -26.18 15.80
N ILE A 17 -17.26 -25.26 14.84
CA ILE A 17 -16.30 -24.97 13.77
C ILE A 17 -16.98 -23.92 12.86
N PRO A 18 -16.24 -23.06 12.14
CA PRO A 18 -15.35 -22.00 12.57
C PRO A 18 -16.13 -20.66 12.54
N HIS A 19 -15.53 -19.54 12.95
CA HIS A 19 -15.98 -18.27 12.35
C HIS A 19 -15.78 -18.44 10.84
N PRO A 20 -16.74 -18.12 9.96
CA PRO A 20 -16.34 -17.79 8.61
C PRO A 20 -15.31 -16.66 8.76
N ALA A 21 -14.05 -16.98 8.52
CA ALA A 21 -13.10 -15.98 8.07
C ALA A 21 -13.80 -15.41 6.84
N ILE A 22 -14.44 -14.25 7.03
CA ILE A 22 -14.95 -13.47 5.92
C ILE A 22 -13.68 -13.22 5.12
N ALA A 23 -13.61 -13.88 3.96
CA ALA A 23 -12.54 -13.76 3.01
C ALA A 23 -12.19 -12.27 2.91
N GLY A 24 -10.92 -11.95 3.14
CA GLY A 24 -10.48 -10.59 2.94
C GLY A 24 -10.85 -10.18 1.53
N ASP A 25 -11.10 -8.91 1.35
CA ASP A 25 -11.11 -8.27 0.05
C ASP A 25 -9.64 -8.35 -0.46
N ASP A 26 -9.24 -9.54 -0.94
CA ASP A 26 -7.85 -10.07 -0.97
C ASP A 26 -6.99 -9.53 -2.12
N ASP A 27 -7.41 -8.43 -2.76
CA ASP A 27 -6.76 -7.82 -3.93
C ASP A 27 -6.41 -6.34 -3.72
N HIS A 28 -6.41 -5.84 -2.48
CA HIS A 28 -6.07 -4.46 -2.17
C HIS A 28 -4.98 -4.34 -1.09
N CYS A 29 -4.11 -3.36 -1.26
CA CYS A 29 -3.20 -2.88 -0.22
C CYS A 29 -3.79 -1.67 0.48
N LEU A 30 -3.56 -1.58 1.80
CA LEU A 30 -3.86 -0.40 2.60
C LEU A 30 -2.59 0.44 2.74
N TRP A 31 -2.66 1.70 2.35
CA TRP A 31 -1.56 2.66 2.52
C TRP A 31 -2.02 3.87 3.33
N THR A 32 -1.28 4.19 4.38
CA THR A 32 -1.57 5.35 5.23
C THR A 32 -0.80 6.57 4.74
N LYS A 33 -1.53 7.64 4.39
CA LYS A 33 -0.96 8.94 4.05
C LYS A 33 -0.14 9.48 5.24
N PRO A 34 1.15 9.83 5.06
CA PRO A 34 2.01 10.25 6.17
C PRO A 34 1.61 11.60 6.78
N ASP A 35 0.95 12.46 6.00
CA ASP A 35 0.49 13.80 6.37
C ASP A 35 -0.86 13.79 7.10
N SER A 36 -1.84 13.05 6.58
CA SER A 36 -3.22 13.06 7.11
C SER A 36 -3.58 11.86 8.00
N LYS A 37 -2.77 10.79 7.99
CA LYS A 37 -3.10 9.47 8.58
C LYS A 37 -4.35 8.82 8.00
N GLU A 38 -4.84 9.31 6.86
CA GLU A 38 -5.92 8.69 6.11
C GLU A 38 -5.43 7.39 5.47
N GLU A 39 -6.24 6.35 5.54
CA GLU A 39 -5.98 5.09 4.87
C GLU A 39 -6.61 5.09 3.48
N VAL A 40 -5.79 4.79 2.47
CA VAL A 40 -6.21 4.66 1.07
C VAL A 40 -6.06 3.21 0.65
N ARG A 41 -7.05 2.72 -0.10
CA ARG A 41 -7.04 1.38 -0.69
C ARG A 41 -6.52 1.46 -2.12
N TYR A 42 -5.52 0.64 -2.45
CA TYR A 42 -4.97 0.50 -3.79
C TYR A 42 -5.13 -0.95 -4.25
N ALA A 43 -5.61 -1.15 -5.47
CA ALA A 43 -5.74 -2.48 -6.05
C ALA A 43 -4.36 -3.05 -6.41
N VAL A 44 -4.24 -4.38 -6.39
CA VAL A 44 -3.05 -5.08 -6.90
C VAL A 44 -2.75 -4.65 -8.33
N GLY A 45 -1.48 -4.30 -8.59
CA GLY A 45 -1.01 -3.77 -9.85
C GLY A 45 -0.98 -2.23 -9.91
N GLU A 46 -1.67 -1.54 -9.00
CA GLU A 46 -1.60 -0.08 -8.94
C GLU A 46 -0.24 0.39 -8.41
N THR A 47 0.20 1.53 -8.93
CA THR A 47 1.46 2.17 -8.58
C THR A 47 1.25 3.66 -8.44
N TRP A 48 1.82 4.25 -7.40
CA TRP A 48 1.73 5.68 -7.12
C TRP A 48 3.07 6.24 -6.63
N THR A 49 3.21 7.56 -6.73
CA THR A 49 4.33 8.30 -6.15
C THR A 49 3.95 8.77 -4.75
N THR A 50 4.80 8.51 -3.76
CA THR A 50 4.60 9.00 -2.39
C THR A 50 5.10 10.44 -2.26
N PRO A 51 4.65 11.19 -1.22
CA PRO A 51 5.20 12.51 -0.93
C PRO A 51 6.72 12.54 -0.71
N SER A 52 7.30 11.40 -0.29
CA SER A 52 8.75 11.22 -0.11
C SER A 52 9.51 10.88 -1.40
N CYS A 53 8.91 11.08 -2.58
CA CYS A 53 9.49 10.74 -3.88
C CYS A 53 9.96 9.26 -3.97
N THR A 54 9.07 8.35 -3.57
CA THR A 54 9.26 6.92 -3.80
C THR A 54 8.15 6.41 -4.70
N SER A 55 8.43 5.39 -5.50
CA SER A 55 7.38 4.65 -6.20
C SER A 55 6.94 3.48 -5.33
N THR A 56 5.66 3.46 -4.97
CA THR A 56 5.06 2.35 -4.24
C THR A 56 4.05 1.66 -5.13
N SER A 57 4.06 0.34 -5.13
CA SER A 57 3.13 -0.50 -5.85
C SER A 57 2.46 -1.46 -4.90
N CYS A 58 1.17 -1.74 -5.14
CA CYS A 58 0.50 -2.87 -4.51
C CYS A 58 0.78 -4.13 -5.35
N ILE A 59 1.43 -5.13 -4.78
CA ILE A 59 1.79 -6.37 -5.46
C ILE A 59 1.25 -7.58 -4.71
N MET A 60 1.11 -8.71 -5.39
CA MET A 60 0.88 -10.00 -4.73
C MET A 60 2.22 -10.62 -4.34
N ARG A 61 2.38 -10.91 -3.06
CA ARG A 61 3.53 -11.62 -2.51
C ARG A 61 3.05 -12.77 -1.64
N ASP A 62 3.49 -13.99 -1.94
CA ASP A 62 3.13 -15.20 -1.19
C ASP A 62 1.59 -15.39 -1.03
N GLY A 63 0.83 -14.98 -2.05
CA GLY A 63 -0.63 -15.07 -2.06
C GLY A 63 -1.35 -13.95 -1.28
N GLN A 64 -0.65 -12.90 -0.86
CA GLN A 64 -1.22 -11.77 -0.12
C GLN A 64 -0.85 -10.42 -0.76
N PRO A 65 -1.77 -9.43 -0.79
CA PRO A 65 -1.44 -8.07 -1.15
C PRO A 65 -0.37 -7.48 -0.23
N SER A 66 0.66 -6.89 -0.81
CA SER A 66 1.79 -6.31 -0.11
C SER A 66 2.25 -5.03 -0.81
N LEU A 67 2.66 -4.04 -0.02
CA LEU A 67 3.28 -2.84 -0.54
C LEU A 67 4.75 -3.12 -0.90
N ALA A 68 5.14 -2.80 -2.12
CA ALA A 68 6.53 -2.76 -2.55
C ALA A 68 6.94 -1.31 -2.86
N THR A 69 7.99 -0.82 -2.21
CA THR A 69 8.43 0.58 -2.36
C THR A 69 9.87 0.64 -2.86
N ILE A 70 10.11 1.48 -3.86
CA ILE A 70 11.45 1.81 -4.37
C ILE A 70 11.74 3.30 -4.21
N GLY A 71 12.92 3.60 -3.67
CA GLY A 71 13.39 4.98 -3.49
C GLY A 71 14.25 5.45 -4.66
N CYS A 72 14.71 6.70 -4.57
CA CYS A 72 15.73 7.21 -5.48
C CYS A 72 17.05 6.44 -5.31
N GLY A 73 17.73 6.18 -6.43
CA GLY A 73 19.02 5.50 -6.43
C GLY A 73 20.13 6.35 -5.83
N LEU A 74 21.14 5.70 -5.25
CA LEU A 74 22.33 6.37 -4.72
C LEU A 74 23.14 7.02 -5.86
N ILE A 75 23.57 8.26 -5.66
CA ILE A 75 24.44 8.98 -6.60
C ILE A 75 25.76 9.38 -5.95
N SER A 76 26.83 9.42 -6.75
CA SER A 76 28.10 10.03 -6.38
C SER A 76 28.21 11.40 -7.04
N ILE A 77 28.58 12.43 -6.27
CA ILE A 77 28.72 13.80 -6.77
C ILE A 77 30.18 14.10 -7.12
N ARG A 78 30.39 14.80 -8.23
CA ARG A 78 31.69 15.30 -8.66
C ARG A 78 32.13 16.50 -7.80
N PRO A 79 33.45 16.80 -7.77
CA PRO A 79 33.95 18.01 -7.13
C PRO A 79 33.23 19.26 -7.66
N ASN A 80 32.93 20.19 -6.75
CA ASN A 80 32.23 21.46 -7.03
C ASN A 80 30.77 21.32 -7.50
N CYS A 81 30.17 20.13 -7.45
CA CYS A 81 28.73 19.93 -7.65
C CYS A 81 28.01 19.72 -6.31
N HIS A 82 26.69 19.86 -6.30
CA HIS A 82 25.84 19.59 -5.13
C HIS A 82 24.62 18.74 -5.52
N ILE A 83 23.93 18.21 -4.52
CA ILE A 83 22.68 17.46 -4.69
C ILE A 83 21.52 18.45 -4.66
N SER A 84 20.63 18.40 -5.65
CA SER A 84 19.38 19.16 -5.62
C SER A 84 18.42 18.60 -4.58
N GLU A 85 17.54 19.44 -4.06
CA GLU A 85 16.36 18.93 -3.37
C GLU A 85 15.48 18.11 -4.33
N PRO A 86 14.73 17.11 -3.83
CA PRO A 86 13.72 16.41 -4.61
C PRO A 86 12.64 17.37 -5.11
N ASP A 87 12.21 17.21 -6.35
CA ASP A 87 11.11 17.96 -6.95
C ASP A 87 9.79 17.21 -6.76
N THR A 88 9.17 17.34 -5.58
CA THR A 88 7.94 16.62 -5.23
C THR A 88 6.72 17.03 -6.05
N SER A 89 6.85 17.99 -6.97
CA SER A 89 5.80 18.32 -7.94
C SER A 89 5.72 17.33 -9.10
N LYS A 90 6.75 16.50 -9.28
CA LYS A 90 6.86 15.52 -10.36
C LYS A 90 6.59 14.09 -9.86
N PRO A 91 6.17 13.18 -10.75
CA PRO A 91 6.10 11.76 -10.41
C PRO A 91 7.50 11.16 -10.25
N TYR A 92 7.62 10.05 -9.54
CA TYR A 92 8.81 9.22 -9.58
C TYR A 92 9.02 8.67 -11.01
N PRO A 93 10.26 8.60 -11.54
CA PRO A 93 11.53 8.95 -10.92
C PRO A 93 11.95 10.43 -11.10
N ASP A 94 11.13 11.25 -11.76
CA ASP A 94 11.51 12.62 -12.12
C ASP A 94 11.61 13.56 -10.92
N CYS A 95 10.94 13.24 -9.81
CA CYS A 95 11.07 13.95 -8.54
C CYS A 95 12.41 13.69 -7.82
N CYS A 96 13.19 12.70 -8.25
CA CYS A 96 14.42 12.35 -7.55
C CYS A 96 15.46 13.47 -7.62
N TYR A 97 16.27 13.55 -6.56
CA TYR A 97 17.41 14.45 -6.49
C TYR A 97 18.41 14.20 -7.63
N LYS A 98 19.09 15.26 -8.06
CA LYS A 98 20.04 15.23 -9.17
C LYS A 98 21.32 15.94 -8.79
N GLU A 99 22.42 15.57 -9.45
CA GLU A 99 23.65 16.35 -9.37
C GLU A 99 23.45 17.67 -10.13
N VAL A 100 23.74 18.78 -9.46
CA VAL A 100 23.75 20.13 -10.04
C VAL A 100 25.16 20.68 -9.96
N CYS A 101 25.73 20.96 -11.13
CA CYS A 101 27.07 21.50 -11.28
C CYS A 101 27.03 22.94 -11.82
N PRO A 102 27.99 23.80 -11.43
CA PRO A 102 28.20 25.08 -12.10
C PRO A 102 28.35 24.89 -13.61
N LYS A 103 27.77 25.80 -14.39
CA LYS A 103 28.07 25.87 -15.82
C LYS A 103 29.48 26.44 -15.96
N ASN A 104 30.37 25.70 -16.62
CA ASN A 104 31.67 26.22 -17.04
C ASN A 104 31.51 27.40 -18.01
#